data_AF-A0A090T3D9-F1
#
_entry.id   AF-A0A090T3D9-F1
#
_cell.length_a   1.000
_cell.length_b   1.000
_cell.length_c   1.000
_cell.angle_alpha   90.00
_cell.angle_beta   90.00
_cell.angle_gamma   90.00
#
_symmetry.space_group_name_H-M   'P 1'
#
loop_
_entity.id
_entity.type
_entity.pdbx_description
1 polymer ?
#
loop_
_entity_poly.entity_id
_entity_poly.type
_entity_poly.pdbx_seq_one_letter_code
_entity_poly.pdbx_strand_id
1 'polypeptide(L)'
;MLDAIGVAIANARKGKGATLIEAVSYRLSDHTTADDATRYRSDDELDTAWEYEPIQRLKTFLEAQGWWQNSDEVALVGESKQLVEEAVARYLNTPPQAPETAFDYLYEQPTKELRPQRDELINKSMRMQGGQHG
;
A
#
# COMPACT_ATOMS: atom_id res chain seq x y z
N MET A 1 6.06 20.39 3.62
CA MET A 1 5.52 19.50 2.57
C MET A 1 4.15 19.96 2.08
N LEU A 2 3.12 20.05 2.95
CA LEU A 2 1.77 20.46 2.55
C LEU A 2 1.74 21.78 1.76
N ASP A 3 2.44 22.81 2.23
CA ASP A 3 2.49 24.11 1.54
C ASP A 3 3.15 24.02 0.17
N ALA A 4 4.26 23.27 0.06
CA ALA A 4 4.97 23.07 -1.20
C ALA A 4 4.06 22.36 -2.24
N ILE A 5 3.33 21.33 -1.80
CA ILE A 5 2.32 20.65 -2.63
C ILE A 5 1.20 21.63 -3.02
N GLY A 6 0.69 22.41 -2.06
CA GLY A 6 -0.39 23.38 -2.31
C GLY A 6 -0.02 24.40 -3.38
N VAL A 7 1.19 24.95 -3.30
CA VAL A 7 1.74 25.89 -4.30
C VAL A 7 1.91 25.20 -5.65
N ALA A 8 2.49 23.99 -5.69
CA ALA A 8 2.69 23.24 -6.93
C ALA A 8 1.35 22.95 -7.64
N ILE A 9 0.34 22.49 -6.91
CA ILE A 9 -1.01 22.24 -7.44
C ILE A 9 -1.64 23.54 -7.94
N ALA A 10 -1.53 24.63 -7.19
CA ALA A 10 -2.07 25.92 -7.60
C ALA A 10 -1.41 26.44 -8.89
N ASN A 11 -0.10 26.24 -9.05
CA ASN A 11 0.64 26.60 -10.25
C ASN A 11 0.22 25.74 -11.45
N ALA A 12 0.15 24.42 -11.27
CA ALA A 12 -0.29 23.50 -12.32
C ALA A 12 -1.69 23.84 -12.83
N ARG A 13 -2.65 24.08 -11.93
CA ARG A 13 -4.04 24.47 -12.28
C ARG A 13 -4.13 25.81 -13.00
N LYS A 14 -3.17 26.71 -12.78
CA LYS A 14 -3.08 28.02 -13.46
C LYS A 14 -2.29 27.95 -14.78
N GLY A 15 -1.94 26.76 -15.25
CA GLY A 15 -1.18 26.60 -16.49
C GLY A 15 0.29 27.03 -16.38
N LYS A 16 0.85 27.12 -15.17
CA LYS A 16 2.26 27.54 -14.96
C LYS A 16 3.27 26.40 -15.08
N GLY A 17 2.84 25.25 -15.61
CA GLY A 17 3.68 24.07 -15.79
C GLY A 17 3.82 23.20 -14.54
N ALA A 18 4.67 22.19 -14.66
CA ALA A 18 4.94 21.22 -13.60
C ALA A 18 5.92 21.75 -12.55
N THR A 19 5.93 21.14 -11.36
CA THR A 19 6.89 21.41 -10.29
C THR A 19 7.47 20.08 -9.81
N LEU A 20 8.78 20.00 -9.68
CA LEU A 20 9.45 18.89 -9.00
C LEU A 20 9.57 19.22 -7.51
N ILE A 21 9.17 18.29 -6.65
CA ILE A 21 9.32 18.39 -5.20
C ILE A 21 10.19 17.22 -4.74
N GLU A 22 11.32 17.52 -4.12
CA GLU A 22 12.14 16.53 -3.42
C GLU A 22 11.74 16.51 -1.94
N ALA A 23 11.13 15.40 -1.50
CA ALA A 23 10.76 15.19 -0.12
C ALA A 23 11.81 14.30 0.57
N VAL A 24 12.82 14.95 1.15
CA VAL A 24 13.87 14.25 1.90
C VAL A 24 13.25 13.55 3.10
N SER A 25 13.41 12.23 3.16
CA SER A 25 12.85 11.35 4.19
C SER A 25 13.73 10.12 4.36
N TYR A 26 13.48 9.37 5.43
CA TYR A 26 14.18 8.13 5.72
C TYR A 26 13.21 6.94 5.73
N ARG A 27 13.66 5.78 5.22
CA ARG A 27 12.90 4.52 5.29
C ARG A 27 13.28 3.78 6.56
N LEU A 28 12.44 3.87 7.59
CA LEU A 28 12.73 3.29 8.90
C LEU A 28 12.77 1.75 8.86
N SER A 29 11.89 1.13 8.08
CA SER A 29 11.84 -0.32 7.88
C SER A 29 12.81 -0.83 6.79
N ASP A 30 12.89 -2.15 6.63
CA ASP A 30 13.56 -2.81 5.51
C ASP A 30 12.97 -2.38 4.16
N HIS A 31 13.66 -2.72 3.06
CA HIS A 31 13.16 -2.39 1.73
C HIS A 31 11.83 -3.09 1.42
N THR A 32 11.74 -4.38 1.78
CA THR A 32 10.59 -5.26 1.58
C THR A 32 10.62 -6.36 2.65
N THR A 33 9.60 -7.21 2.71
CA THR A 33 9.56 -8.38 3.62
C THR A 33 10.62 -9.45 3.31
N ALA A 34 11.25 -9.41 2.13
CA ALA A 34 12.33 -10.34 1.74
C ALA A 34 13.73 -9.75 1.95
N ASP A 35 13.82 -8.52 2.46
CA ASP A 35 15.06 -7.78 2.64
C ASP A 35 15.51 -7.78 4.11
N ASP A 36 16.79 -7.52 4.33
CA ASP A 36 17.40 -7.35 5.64
C ASP A 36 18.32 -6.12 5.59
N ALA A 37 17.85 -5.00 6.15
CA ALA A 37 18.58 -3.73 6.09
C ALA A 37 19.84 -3.70 6.96
N THR A 38 19.96 -4.60 7.95
CA THR A 38 21.14 -4.64 8.84
C THR A 38 22.44 -4.93 8.07
N ARG A 39 22.32 -5.48 6.86
CA ARG A 39 23.44 -5.78 5.97
C ARG A 39 24.09 -4.56 5.34
N TYR A 40 23.38 -3.44 5.27
CA TYR A 40 23.82 -2.26 4.52
C TYR A 40 23.54 -0.92 5.22
N ARG A 41 23.05 -0.96 6.46
CA ARG A 41 22.68 0.21 7.26
C ARG A 41 23.08 -0.03 8.72
N SER A 42 23.62 0.98 9.38
CA SER A 42 23.95 0.87 10.80
C SER A 42 22.74 1.15 11.69
N ASP A 43 22.76 0.58 12.89
CA ASP A 43 21.75 0.88 13.91
C ASP A 43 21.81 2.35 14.33
N ASP A 44 23.01 2.94 14.46
CA ASP A 44 23.19 4.37 14.77
C ASP A 44 22.48 5.32 13.77
N GLU A 45 22.53 4.97 12.47
CA GLU A 45 21.86 5.74 11.41
C GLU A 45 20.34 5.62 11.55
N LEU A 46 19.84 4.42 11.84
CA LEU A 46 18.42 4.15 12.07
C LEU A 46 17.90 4.88 13.32
N ASP A 47 18.62 4.82 14.42
CA ASP A 47 18.26 5.48 15.68
C ASP A 47 18.18 7.00 15.48
N THR A 48 19.16 7.58 14.80
CA THR A 48 19.11 9.00 14.41
C THR A 48 17.88 9.32 13.58
N ALA A 49 17.54 8.46 12.61
CA ALA A 49 16.39 8.69 11.75
C ALA A 49 15.05 8.62 12.49
N TRP A 50 14.94 7.78 13.53
CA TRP A 50 13.74 7.71 14.37
C TRP A 50 13.45 9.02 15.12
N GLU A 51 14.48 9.81 15.46
CA GLU A 51 14.28 11.14 16.07
C GLU A 51 13.53 12.12 15.15
N TYR A 52 13.58 11.90 13.83
CA TYR A 52 12.93 12.73 12.82
C TYR A 52 11.61 12.15 12.29
N GLU A 53 11.13 11.06 12.88
CA GLU A 53 9.88 10.40 12.46
C GLU A 53 8.69 11.40 12.52
N PRO A 54 7.91 11.52 11.43
CA PRO A 54 6.93 12.59 11.29
C PRO A 54 5.67 12.47 12.18
N ILE A 55 5.23 11.26 12.56
CA ILE A 55 4.05 11.05 13.40
C ILE A 55 4.31 11.60 14.80
N GLN A 56 5.42 11.21 15.44
CA GLN A 56 5.76 11.70 16.77
C GLN A 56 5.97 13.22 16.77
N ARG A 57 6.62 13.76 15.72
CA ARG A 57 6.81 15.21 15.58
C ARG A 57 5.50 15.97 15.47
N LEU A 58 4.54 15.45 14.69
CA LEU A 58 3.22 16.06 14.56
C LEU A 58 2.43 15.96 15.86
N LYS A 59 2.45 14.80 16.52
CA LYS A 59 1.79 14.59 17.81
C LYS A 59 2.25 15.60 18.85
N THR A 60 3.56 15.74 19.05
CA THR A 60 4.12 16.71 20.01
C THR A 60 3.71 18.14 19.69
N PHE A 61 3.66 18.52 18.41
CA PHE A 61 3.16 19.83 18.00
C PHE A 61 1.68 20.02 18.38
N LEU A 62 0.81 19.05 18.08
CA LEU A 62 -0.63 19.14 18.37
C LEU A 62 -0.92 19.15 19.88
N GLU A 63 -0.21 18.35 20.66
CA GLU A 63 -0.29 18.35 22.13
C GLU A 63 0.10 19.71 22.71
N ALA A 64 1.17 20.33 22.19
CA ALA A 64 1.59 21.67 22.60
C ALA A 64 0.56 22.75 22.27
N GLN A 65 -0.28 22.54 21.25
CA GLN A 65 -1.41 23.43 20.93
C GLN A 65 -2.69 23.10 21.74
N GLY A 66 -2.71 21.99 22.49
CA GLY A 66 -3.89 21.48 23.16
C GLY A 66 -4.96 20.91 22.22
N TRP A 67 -4.59 20.58 20.98
CA TRP A 67 -5.49 20.01 19.95
C TRP A 67 -5.48 18.48 19.94
N TRP A 68 -4.60 17.86 20.70
CA TRP A 68 -4.46 16.41 20.82
C TRP A 68 -4.18 16.03 22.26
N GLN A 69 -4.81 14.96 22.72
CA GLN A 69 -4.60 14.39 24.05
C GLN A 69 -4.45 12.87 23.96
N ASN A 70 -3.98 12.25 25.04
CA ASN A 70 -3.77 10.80 25.08
C ASN A 70 -5.06 9.98 24.81
N SER A 71 -6.24 10.51 25.17
CA SER A 71 -7.52 9.86 24.84
C SER A 71 -7.77 9.80 23.34
N ASP A 72 -7.39 10.85 22.60
CA ASP A 72 -7.56 10.92 21.14
C ASP A 72 -6.63 9.92 20.45
N GLU A 73 -5.39 9.81 20.92
CA GLU A 73 -4.42 8.82 20.46
C GLU A 73 -4.94 7.38 20.65
N VAL A 74 -5.40 7.05 21.86
CA VAL A 74 -5.94 5.71 22.17
C VAL A 74 -7.16 5.40 21.30
N ALA A 75 -8.05 6.38 21.11
CA ALA A 75 -9.22 6.23 20.25
C ALA A 75 -8.81 5.99 18.79
N LEU A 76 -7.92 6.81 18.23
CA LEU A 76 -7.47 6.70 16.85
C LEU A 76 -6.74 5.37 16.58
N VAL A 77 -5.88 4.93 17.50
CA VAL A 77 -5.18 3.64 17.37
C VAL A 77 -6.18 2.48 17.44
N GLY A 78 -7.17 2.55 18.33
CA GLY A 78 -8.23 1.56 18.44
C GLY A 78 -9.06 1.46 17.16
N GLU A 79 -9.53 2.60 16.63
CA GLU A 79 -10.27 2.68 15.37
C GLU A 79 -9.43 2.18 14.20
N SER A 80 -8.18 2.63 14.07
CA SER A 80 -7.26 2.21 13.01
C SER A 80 -7.04 0.70 13.02
N LYS A 81 -6.86 0.11 14.21
CA LYS A 81 -6.73 -1.34 14.36
C LYS A 81 -7.98 -2.07 13.89
N GLN A 82 -9.16 -1.62 14.30
CA GLN A 82 -10.42 -2.22 13.87
C GLN A 82 -10.59 -2.14 12.34
N LEU A 83 -10.29 -0.99 11.73
CA LEU A 83 -10.36 -0.82 10.27
C LEU A 83 -9.44 -1.79 9.52
N VAL A 84 -8.22 -2.00 10.03
CA VAL A 84 -7.26 -2.97 9.46
C VAL A 84 -7.77 -4.40 9.63
N GLU A 85 -8.23 -4.79 10.81
CA GLU A 85 -8.77 -6.14 11.08
C GLU A 85 -9.96 -6.46 10.18
N GLU A 86 -10.90 -5.52 10.02
CA GLU A 86 -12.03 -5.68 9.11
C GLU A 86 -11.59 -5.78 7.64
N ALA A 87 -10.60 -5.00 7.22
CA ALA A 87 -10.06 -5.07 5.86
C ALA A 87 -9.39 -6.43 5.58
N VAL A 88 -8.62 -6.94 6.54
CA VAL A 88 -8.01 -8.28 6.46
C VAL A 88 -9.09 -9.36 6.42
N ALA A 89 -10.10 -9.28 7.28
CA ALA A 89 -11.21 -10.22 7.27
C ALA A 89 -11.97 -10.21 5.93
N ARG A 90 -12.22 -9.03 5.35
CA ARG A 90 -12.83 -8.92 4.01
C ARG A 90 -11.96 -9.58 2.93
N TYR A 91 -10.65 -9.35 2.96
CA TYR A 91 -9.72 -9.96 2.01
C TYR A 91 -9.68 -11.49 2.14
N LEU A 92 -9.56 -12.01 3.36
CA LEU A 92 -9.52 -13.46 3.60
C LEU A 92 -10.83 -14.17 3.22
N ASN A 93 -11.95 -13.46 3.28
CA ASN A 93 -13.26 -13.97 2.83
C ASN A 93 -13.51 -13.74 1.33
N THR A 94 -12.60 -13.10 0.61
CA THR A 94 -12.73 -12.91 -0.84
C THR A 94 -12.45 -14.25 -1.53
N PRO A 95 -13.41 -14.81 -2.31
CA PRO A 95 -13.18 -16.04 -3.04
C PRO A 95 -11.96 -15.92 -3.98
N PRO A 96 -11.16 -16.97 -4.14
CA PRO A 96 -10.08 -16.95 -5.11
C PRO A 96 -10.66 -16.71 -6.50
N GLN A 97 -9.95 -15.91 -7.30
CA GLN A 97 -10.32 -15.66 -8.69
C GLN A 97 -10.21 -16.95 -9.50
N ALA A 98 -11.11 -17.13 -10.47
CA ALA A 98 -11.04 -18.26 -11.38
C ALA A 98 -9.73 -18.19 -12.19
N PRO A 99 -9.04 -19.30 -12.48
CA PRO A 99 -7.72 -19.26 -13.15
C PRO A 99 -7.72 -18.53 -14.49
N GLU A 100 -8.84 -18.57 -15.22
CA GLU A 100 -9.01 -17.90 -16.51
C GLU A 100 -8.99 -16.37 -16.42
N THR A 101 -9.12 -15.76 -15.24
CA THR A 101 -9.01 -14.31 -15.08
C THR A 101 -7.61 -13.78 -15.40
N ALA A 102 -6.60 -14.65 -15.42
CA ALA A 102 -5.25 -14.33 -15.91
C ALA A 102 -5.23 -13.79 -17.36
N PHE A 103 -6.31 -14.01 -18.13
CA PHE A 103 -6.43 -13.55 -19.52
C PHE A 103 -7.27 -12.28 -19.70
N ASP A 104 -8.05 -11.85 -18.70
CA ASP A 104 -9.16 -10.89 -18.90
C ASP A 104 -8.71 -9.45 -19.19
N TYR A 105 -7.50 -9.06 -18.79
CA TYR A 105 -7.01 -7.67 -18.89
C TYR A 105 -5.70 -7.53 -19.66
N LEU A 106 -5.34 -8.51 -20.49
CA LEU A 106 -4.16 -8.44 -21.36
C LEU A 106 -4.38 -7.53 -22.57
N TYR A 107 -5.62 -7.48 -23.07
CA TYR A 107 -6.08 -6.67 -24.20
C TYR A 107 -7.53 -6.25 -23.94
N GLU A 108 -8.03 -5.23 -24.65
CA GLU A 108 -9.46 -4.86 -24.61
C GLU A 108 -10.37 -6.05 -24.94
N GLN A 109 -9.95 -6.87 -25.91
CA GLN A 109 -10.59 -8.13 -26.28
C GLN A 109 -9.53 -9.23 -26.42
N PRO A 110 -9.80 -10.48 -25.99
CA PRO A 110 -8.86 -11.57 -26.14
C PRO A 110 -8.49 -11.78 -27.62
N THR A 111 -7.19 -11.87 -27.90
CA THR A 111 -6.71 -12.16 -29.26
C THR A 111 -7.09 -13.57 -29.70
N LYS A 112 -6.99 -13.86 -31.00
CA LYS A 112 -7.34 -15.17 -31.54
C LYS A 112 -6.51 -16.30 -30.93
N GLU A 113 -5.28 -16.00 -30.55
CA GLU A 113 -4.27 -16.89 -30.00
C GLU A 113 -4.45 -17.13 -28.50
N LEU A 114 -5.01 -16.16 -27.76
CA LEU A 114 -5.23 -16.27 -26.31
C LEU A 114 -6.50 -17.06 -25.97
N ARG A 115 -7.53 -17.02 -26.82
CA ARG A 115 -8.77 -17.80 -26.64
C ARG A 115 -8.52 -19.31 -26.41
N PRO A 116 -7.78 -20.03 -27.27
CA PRO A 116 -7.56 -21.45 -27.05
C PRO A 116 -6.73 -21.74 -25.78
N GLN A 117 -5.80 -20.86 -25.39
CA GLN A 117 -5.02 -21.02 -24.16
C GLN A 117 -5.89 -20.84 -22.91
N ARG A 118 -6.83 -19.87 -22.95
CA ARG A 118 -7.83 -19.66 -21.92
C ARG A 118 -8.73 -20.89 -21.78
N ASP A 119 -9.24 -21.41 -22.89
CA ASP A 119 -10.10 -22.61 -22.90
C ASP A 119 -9.36 -23.84 -22.37
N GLU A 120 -8.08 -24.02 -22.71
CA GLU A 120 -7.24 -25.09 -22.16
C GLU A 120 -7.12 -24.99 -20.64
N LEU A 121 -6.87 -23.79 -20.10
CA LEU A 121 -6.78 -23.57 -18.65
C LEU A 121 -8.09 -23.86 -17.92
N ILE A 122 -9.22 -23.40 -18.47
CA ILE A 122 -10.56 -23.67 -17.93
C ILE A 122 -10.79 -25.18 -17.85
N ASN A 123 -10.57 -25.89 -18.96
CA ASN A 123 -10.77 -27.33 -19.05
C ASN A 123 -9.86 -28.09 -18.07
N LYS A 124 -8.60 -27.67 -17.93
CA LYS A 124 -7.66 -28.26 -16.96
C LYS A 124 -8.11 -28.03 -15.52
N SER A 125 -8.55 -26.82 -15.20
CA SER A 125 -9.07 -26.45 -13.87
C SER A 125 -10.28 -27.31 -13.47
N MET A 126 -11.25 -27.46 -14.38
CA MET A 126 -12.43 -28.29 -14.15
C MET A 126 -12.07 -29.76 -13.87
N ARG A 127 -11.11 -30.32 -14.61
CA ARG A 127 -10.63 -31.71 -14.38
C ARG A 127 -9.95 -31.89 -13.02
N MET A 128 -9.18 -30.90 -12.57
CA MET A 128 -8.49 -30.96 -11.27
C MET A 128 -9.47 -30.81 -10.11
N GLN A 129 -10.52 -30.01 -10.25
CA GLN A 129 -11.56 -29.85 -9.23
C GLN A 129 -12.50 -31.07 -9.14
N GLY A 130 -12.82 -31.73 -10.25
CA GLY A 130 -13.67 -32.93 -10.27
C GLY A 130 -13.02 -34.20 -9.70
N GLY A 131 -11.70 -34.21 -9.48
CA GLY A 131 -10.96 -35.36 -8.96
C GLY A 131 -10.89 -35.49 -7.43
N GLN A 132 -11.48 -34.56 -6.66
CA GLN A 132 -11.48 -34.56 -5.19
C GLN A 132 -12.71 -35.22 -4.54
N HIS A 133 -13.56 -35.90 -5.32
CA HIS A 133 -14.73 -36.64 -4.81
C HIS A 133 -14.74 -38.10 -5.29
N GLY A 134 -13.72 -38.86 -4.89
CA GLY A 134 -13.65 -40.31 -5.03
C GLY A 134 -13.10 -40.94 -3.76
#